data_AF-A0A258PZL6-F1
#
_entry.id   AF-A0A258PZL6-F1
#
_cell.length_a   1.000
_cell.length_b   1.000
_cell.length_c   1.000
_cell.angle_alpha   90.00
_cell.angle_beta   90.00
_cell.angle_gamma   90.00
#
_symmetry.space_group_name_H-M   'P 1'
#
loop_
_entity.id
_entity.type
_entity.pdbx_description
1 polymer ?
#
loop_
_entity_poly.entity_id
_entity_poly.type
_entity_poly.pdbx_seq_one_letter_code
_entity_poly.pdbx_strand_id
1 'polypeptide(L)'
;SLSAYARQFLQMMEKPDVDTIEGLSPAISIEQKATSHNPRSTVGTVTEIHDYLRLLFARAGTPHCPDHDLPLEAQSVSQMVDTVLAMPEDTKLMILAPVVSERKGEFVDLFQDLQAQGFVRFRVRSGGGTTNTAKAEIFEVDQLPTLKKNDKHSIEVVVDRIKVRPDITQRLAESFETALRLADGKAMIVNMDTGKEM
;
A
#
# COMPACT_ATOMS: atom_id res chain seq x y z
N SER A 1 -0.18 32.04 17.43
CA SER A 1 -0.91 32.16 18.71
C SER A 1 -0.80 30.83 19.45
N LEU A 2 -0.38 30.82 20.72
CA LEU A 2 -0.23 29.59 21.50
C LEU A 2 -1.59 28.94 21.78
N SER A 3 -1.70 27.61 21.67
CA SER A 3 -2.93 26.88 21.98
C SER A 3 -3.28 26.99 23.48
N ALA A 4 -4.56 26.90 23.82
CA ALA A 4 -5.03 26.98 25.21
C ALA A 4 -4.39 25.91 26.11
N TYR A 5 -4.11 24.72 25.56
CA TYR A 5 -3.42 23.63 26.23
C TYR A 5 -1.95 23.96 26.55
N ALA A 6 -1.22 24.57 25.62
CA ALA A 6 0.18 24.93 25.81
C ALA A 6 0.38 26.00 26.91
N ARG A 7 -0.61 26.87 27.15
CA ARG A 7 -0.55 27.87 28.23
C ARG A 7 -0.60 27.25 29.64
N GLN A 8 -1.25 26.11 29.82
CA GLN A 8 -1.31 25.43 31.12
C GLN A 8 0.07 24.92 31.56
N PHE A 9 0.93 24.50 30.62
CA PHE A 9 2.28 24.01 30.93
C PHE A 9 3.28 25.12 31.22
N LEU A 10 3.11 26.30 30.61
CA LEU A 10 3.99 27.45 30.85
C LEU A 10 3.82 28.06 32.24
N GLN A 11 2.64 27.90 32.88
CA GLN A 11 2.39 28.38 34.24
C GLN A 11 3.12 27.57 35.33
N MET A 12 3.61 26.38 35.00
CA MET A 12 4.40 25.54 35.91
C MET A 12 5.91 25.84 35.86
N MET A 13 6.37 26.63 34.88
CA MET A 13 7.78 27.02 34.81
C MET A 13 8.05 28.20 35.73
N GLU A 14 9.17 28.15 36.44
CA GLU A 14 9.63 29.24 37.28
C GLU A 14 9.94 30.46 36.41
N LYS A 15 9.39 31.62 36.79
CA LYS A 15 9.64 32.87 36.08
C LYS A 15 11.04 33.37 36.42
N PRO A 16 11.78 33.91 35.45
CA PRO A 16 13.09 34.52 35.73
C PRO A 16 12.92 35.72 36.67
N ASP A 17 13.90 35.89 37.57
CA ASP A 17 13.93 36.94 38.59
C ASP A 17 14.36 38.28 37.97
N VAL A 18 13.38 39.03 37.46
CA VAL A 18 13.56 40.35 36.82
C VAL A 18 12.38 41.26 37.17
N ASP A 19 12.68 42.52 37.50
CA ASP A 19 11.65 43.49 37.93
C ASP A 19 10.81 44.00 36.75
N THR A 20 11.45 44.40 35.66
CA THR A 20 10.78 44.84 34.42
C THR A 20 11.74 44.70 33.25
N ILE A 21 11.28 44.08 32.17
CA ILE A 21 11.97 44.09 30.86
C ILE A 21 10.92 44.39 29.79
N GLU A 22 11.16 45.43 29.01
CA GLU A 22 10.31 45.85 27.89
C GLU A 22 11.06 45.75 26.56
N GLY A 23 10.33 45.66 25.45
CA GLY A 23 10.91 45.61 24.10
C GLY A 23 11.55 44.27 23.71
N LEU A 24 11.24 43.18 24.42
CA LEU A 24 11.75 41.85 24.05
C LEU A 24 11.11 41.36 22.75
N SER A 25 11.97 41.11 21.76
CA SER A 25 11.61 40.31 20.60
C SER A 25 11.54 38.82 21.00
N PRO A 26 10.78 37.98 20.27
CA PRO A 26 10.80 36.54 20.46
C PRO A 26 12.24 36.01 20.44
N ALA A 27 12.69 35.42 21.54
CA ALA A 27 14.06 34.94 21.69
C ALA A 27 14.19 33.50 21.14
N ILE A 28 15.30 33.22 20.45
CA ILE A 28 15.69 31.89 20.01
C ILE A 28 17.04 31.59 20.66
N SER A 29 17.14 30.49 21.41
CA SER A 29 18.42 30.01 21.94
C SER A 29 19.08 29.09 20.93
N ILE A 30 20.36 29.31 20.65
CA ILE A 30 21.19 28.45 19.80
C ILE A 30 22.34 27.93 20.68
N GLU A 31 22.20 26.69 21.16
CA GLU A 31 23.17 26.02 22.02
C GLU A 31 23.68 24.74 21.37
N GLN A 32 24.95 24.39 21.61
CA GLN A 32 25.50 23.10 21.21
C GLN A 32 25.08 22.03 22.23
N LYS A 33 23.81 21.62 22.20
CA LYS A 33 23.32 20.51 23.00
C LYS A 33 23.74 19.18 22.35
N ALA A 34 24.28 18.25 23.14
CA ALA A 34 24.57 16.90 22.65
C ALA A 34 23.28 16.30 22.05
N THR A 35 23.30 16.00 20.75
CA THR A 35 22.15 15.46 20.03
C THR A 35 21.80 14.08 20.59
N SER A 36 20.52 13.86 20.88
CA SER A 36 19.98 12.53 21.20
C SER A 36 20.39 11.52 20.13
N HIS A 37 20.99 10.40 20.53
CA HIS A 37 21.45 9.37 19.62
C HIS A 37 20.26 8.52 19.14
N ASN A 38 19.54 9.02 18.14
CA ASN A 38 18.54 8.23 17.43
C ASN A 38 19.17 7.69 16.14
N PRO A 39 19.30 6.36 15.97
CA PRO A 39 19.96 5.77 14.79
C PRO A 39 19.23 6.04 13.47
N ARG A 40 17.98 6.52 13.51
CA ARG A 40 17.22 6.94 12.31
C ARG A 40 17.33 8.43 12.01
N SER A 41 17.94 9.22 12.90
CA SER A 41 18.14 10.65 12.69
C SER A 41 19.43 10.87 11.90
N THR A 42 19.32 11.62 10.81
CA THR A 42 20.43 11.99 9.93
C THR A 42 20.45 13.51 9.78
N VAL A 43 21.53 14.06 9.22
CA VAL A 43 21.59 15.48 8.85
C VAL A 43 20.40 15.87 7.97
N GLY A 44 20.01 15.00 7.03
CA GLY A 44 18.88 15.24 6.13
C GLY A 44 17.53 15.31 6.84
N THR A 45 17.32 14.56 7.93
CA THR A 45 16.07 14.65 8.71
C THR A 45 16.06 15.84 9.66
N VAL A 46 17.22 16.24 10.20
CA VAL A 46 17.32 17.41 11.10
C VAL A 46 17.16 18.72 10.33
N THR A 47 17.66 18.78 9.10
CA THR A 47 17.56 19.95 8.22
C THR A 47 16.31 19.95 7.34
N GLU A 48 15.45 18.94 7.46
CA GLU A 48 14.26 18.70 6.62
C GLU A 48 14.57 18.48 5.11
N ILE A 49 15.83 18.54 4.69
CA ILE A 49 16.26 18.30 3.29
C ILE A 49 15.75 16.94 2.78
N HIS A 50 15.75 15.92 3.63
CA HIS A 50 15.23 14.60 3.28
C HIS A 50 13.74 14.66 2.88
N ASP A 51 12.94 15.51 3.51
CA ASP A 51 11.52 15.64 3.19
C ASP A 51 11.31 16.36 1.85
N TYR A 52 12.15 17.36 1.55
CA TYR A 52 12.18 17.96 0.20
C TYR A 52 12.60 16.97 -0.87
N LEU A 53 13.63 16.16 -0.61
CA LEU A 53 14.06 15.12 -1.54
C LEU A 53 12.95 14.09 -1.78
N ARG A 54 12.24 13.66 -0.72
CA ARG A 54 11.09 12.76 -0.86
C ARG A 54 10.01 13.35 -1.77
N LEU A 55 9.69 14.63 -1.61
CA LEU A 55 8.72 15.30 -2.47
C LEU A 55 9.21 15.41 -3.92
N LEU A 56 10.50 15.72 -4.11
CA LEU A 56 11.13 15.80 -5.42
C LEU A 56 11.06 14.46 -6.15
N PHE A 57 11.51 13.36 -5.51
CA PHE A 57 11.47 12.03 -6.12
C PHE A 57 10.05 11.52 -6.33
N ALA A 58 9.11 11.83 -5.44
CA ALA A 58 7.71 11.45 -5.62
C ALA A 58 7.02 12.16 -6.80
N ARG A 59 7.44 13.38 -7.15
CA ARG A 59 6.81 14.17 -8.22
C ARG A 59 7.56 14.15 -9.56
N ALA A 60 8.89 14.08 -9.52
CA ALA A 60 9.73 14.19 -10.70
C ALA A 60 10.60 12.95 -10.96
N GLY A 61 10.62 11.98 -10.03
CA GLY A 61 11.34 10.73 -10.21
C GLY A 61 10.57 9.78 -11.11
N THR A 62 11.24 9.20 -12.10
CA THR A 62 10.70 8.07 -12.87
C THR A 62 11.00 6.78 -12.11
N PRO A 63 9.98 6.06 -11.60
CA PRO A 63 10.19 4.80 -10.92
C PRO A 63 10.63 3.72 -11.93
N HIS A 64 11.63 2.92 -11.56
CA HIS A 64 12.13 1.82 -12.39
C HIS A 64 11.98 0.49 -11.65
N CYS A 65 11.76 -0.58 -12.40
CA CYS A 65 11.75 -1.93 -11.84
C CYS A 65 13.18 -2.35 -11.43
N PRO A 66 13.42 -2.81 -10.19
CA PRO A 66 14.77 -3.17 -9.73
C PRO A 66 15.36 -4.39 -10.46
N ASP A 67 14.52 -5.28 -10.99
CA ASP A 67 14.96 -6.51 -11.66
C ASP A 67 15.15 -6.33 -13.18
N HIS A 68 14.35 -5.45 -13.79
CA HIS A 68 14.26 -5.31 -15.25
C HIS A 68 14.78 -3.96 -15.78
N ASP A 69 15.02 -2.99 -14.89
CA ASP A 69 15.44 -1.61 -15.21
C ASP A 69 14.53 -0.88 -16.22
N LEU A 70 13.26 -1.30 -16.27
CA LEU A 70 12.23 -0.69 -17.11
C LEU A 70 11.49 0.41 -16.34
N PRO A 71 11.11 1.52 -16.99
CA PRO A 71 10.28 2.54 -16.37
C PRO A 71 8.89 1.96 -16.04
N LEU A 72 8.41 2.23 -14.83
CA LEU A 72 7.08 1.85 -14.40
C LEU A 72 6.06 2.87 -14.93
N GLU A 73 5.36 2.48 -15.99
CA GLU A 73 4.33 3.28 -16.64
C GLU A 73 2.93 2.70 -16.43
N ALA A 74 1.91 3.57 -16.49
CA ALA A 74 0.53 3.12 -16.49
C ALA A 74 0.23 2.40 -17.80
N GLN A 75 -0.22 1.15 -17.70
CA GLN A 75 -0.59 0.35 -18.86
C GLN A 75 -2.08 0.51 -19.16
N SER A 76 -2.42 0.57 -20.45
CA SER A 76 -3.81 0.47 -20.89
C SER A 76 -4.30 -0.97 -20.77
N VAL A 77 -5.63 -1.16 -20.69
CA VAL A 77 -6.23 -2.51 -20.69
C VAL A 77 -5.78 -3.29 -21.93
N SER A 78 -5.72 -2.65 -23.10
CA SER A 78 -5.23 -3.28 -24.33
C SER A 78 -3.79 -3.80 -24.19
N GLN A 79 -2.88 -2.99 -23.63
CA GLN A 79 -1.49 -3.43 -23.41
C GLN A 79 -1.39 -4.60 -22.42
N MET A 80 -2.24 -4.61 -21.38
CA MET A 80 -2.32 -5.74 -20.44
C MET A 80 -2.79 -7.02 -21.16
N VAL A 81 -3.80 -6.92 -22.02
CA VAL A 81 -4.30 -8.03 -22.82
C VAL A 81 -3.24 -8.55 -23.79
N ASP A 82 -2.55 -7.66 -24.50
CA ASP A 82 -1.47 -8.01 -25.43
C ASP A 82 -0.32 -8.73 -24.71
N THR A 83 0.01 -8.29 -23.50
CA THR A 83 1.04 -8.92 -22.66
C THR A 83 0.67 -10.36 -22.28
N VAL A 84 -0.62 -10.61 -21.98
CA VAL A 84 -1.11 -11.97 -21.69
C VAL A 84 -1.15 -12.84 -22.93
N LEU A 85 -1.56 -12.28 -24.08
CA LEU A 85 -1.62 -13.02 -25.35
C LEU A 85 -0.21 -13.36 -25.91
N ALA A 86 0.82 -12.61 -25.52
CA ALA A 86 2.21 -12.91 -25.86
C ALA A 86 2.79 -14.12 -25.07
N MET A 87 2.07 -14.63 -24.07
CA MET A 87 2.50 -15.81 -23.30
C MET A 87 2.30 -17.12 -24.09
N PRO A 88 2.97 -18.22 -23.69
CA PRO A 88 2.77 -19.52 -24.31
C PRO A 88 1.30 -19.94 -24.28
N GLU A 89 0.82 -20.52 -25.39
CA GLU A 89 -0.54 -21.07 -25.47
C GLU A 89 -0.78 -22.12 -24.37
N ASP A 90 -2.05 -22.26 -23.98
CA ASP A 90 -2.52 -23.17 -22.92
C ASP A 90 -2.04 -22.87 -21.49
N THR A 91 -1.28 -21.78 -21.29
CA THR A 91 -0.93 -21.31 -19.95
C THR A 91 -2.19 -20.99 -19.15
N LYS A 92 -2.34 -21.62 -17.97
CA LYS A 92 -3.47 -21.37 -17.07
C LYS A 92 -3.20 -20.17 -16.19
N LEU A 93 -4.01 -19.14 -16.34
CA LEU A 93 -3.89 -17.88 -15.60
C LEU A 93 -5.13 -17.62 -14.76
N MET A 94 -4.91 -17.01 -13.61
CA MET A 94 -5.95 -16.49 -12.73
C MET A 94 -5.79 -14.97 -12.66
N ILE A 95 -6.87 -14.25 -12.95
CA ILE A 95 -6.94 -12.80 -12.86
C ILE A 95 -7.47 -12.45 -11.48
N LEU A 96 -6.71 -11.65 -10.75
CA LEU A 96 -6.97 -11.26 -9.38
C LEU A 96 -7.13 -9.75 -9.28
N ALA A 97 -8.06 -9.33 -8.44
CA ALA A 97 -8.21 -7.94 -8.03
C ALA A 97 -7.74 -7.77 -6.57
N PRO A 98 -6.59 -7.12 -6.30
CA PRO A 98 -6.07 -6.95 -4.95
C PRO A 98 -6.81 -5.83 -4.20
N VAL A 99 -7.93 -6.18 -3.58
CA VAL A 99 -8.80 -5.21 -2.87
C VAL A 99 -8.18 -4.74 -1.55
N VAL A 100 -7.44 -5.62 -0.87
CA VAL A 100 -6.73 -5.30 0.38
C VAL A 100 -5.28 -5.74 0.27
N SER A 101 -4.35 -4.83 0.59
CA SER A 101 -2.91 -5.11 0.61
C SER A 101 -2.30 -4.67 1.93
N GLU A 102 -1.76 -5.62 2.69
CA GLU A 102 -1.08 -5.43 3.99
C GLU A 102 -1.84 -4.61 5.06
N ARG A 103 -3.18 -4.66 5.08
CA ARG A 103 -3.98 -3.91 6.06
C ARG A 103 -4.42 -4.79 7.21
N LYS A 104 -4.55 -4.18 8.39
CA LYS A 104 -5.10 -4.81 9.59
C LYS A 104 -6.61 -4.72 9.60
N GLY A 105 -7.29 -5.80 9.98
CA GLY A 105 -8.74 -5.83 10.05
C GLY A 105 -9.31 -7.24 9.93
N GLU A 106 -10.59 -7.40 10.27
CA GLU A 106 -11.31 -8.67 10.11
C GLU A 106 -12.01 -8.77 8.74
N PHE A 107 -12.26 -7.62 8.10
CA PHE A 107 -12.81 -7.48 6.74
C PHE A 107 -14.15 -8.22 6.50
N VAL A 108 -14.95 -8.44 7.55
CA VAL A 108 -16.26 -9.14 7.45
C VAL A 108 -17.21 -8.42 6.50
N ASP A 109 -17.39 -7.11 6.67
CA ASP A 109 -18.27 -6.29 5.83
C ASP A 109 -17.82 -6.31 4.36
N LEU A 110 -16.50 -6.27 4.13
CA LEU A 110 -15.92 -6.33 2.79
C LEU A 110 -16.27 -7.64 2.08
N PHE A 111 -16.16 -8.78 2.77
CA PHE A 111 -16.53 -10.07 2.17
C PHE A 111 -18.03 -10.15 1.87
N GLN A 112 -18.89 -9.58 2.72
CA GLN A 112 -20.34 -9.52 2.47
C GLN A 112 -20.68 -8.68 1.25
N ASP A 113 -20.05 -7.50 1.10
CA ASP A 113 -20.24 -6.63 -0.06
C ASP A 113 -19.79 -7.31 -1.37
N LEU A 114 -18.66 -8.03 -1.33
CA LEU A 114 -18.14 -8.76 -2.48
C LEU A 114 -19.00 -9.99 -2.82
N GLN A 115 -19.56 -10.66 -1.82
CA GLN A 115 -20.52 -11.75 -2.01
C GLN A 115 -21.82 -11.23 -2.63
N ALA A 116 -22.31 -10.07 -2.20
CA ALA A 116 -23.49 -9.43 -2.78
C ALA A 116 -23.29 -9.05 -4.26
N GLN A 117 -22.05 -8.76 -4.66
CA GLN A 117 -21.66 -8.55 -6.05
C GLN A 117 -21.48 -9.85 -6.85
N GLY A 118 -21.61 -11.02 -6.21
CA GLY A 118 -21.55 -12.34 -6.86
C GLY A 118 -20.16 -12.98 -6.91
N PHE A 119 -19.16 -12.44 -6.21
CA PHE A 119 -17.84 -13.06 -6.14
C PHE A 119 -17.82 -14.22 -5.15
N VAL A 120 -17.35 -15.39 -5.62
CA VAL A 120 -17.42 -16.65 -4.86
C VAL A 120 -16.05 -17.09 -4.34
N ARG A 121 -14.95 -16.59 -4.92
CA ARG A 121 -13.59 -17.04 -4.62
C ARG A 121 -12.67 -15.90 -4.26
N PHE A 122 -11.92 -16.11 -3.20
CA PHE A 122 -10.99 -15.13 -2.64
C PHE A 122 -9.66 -15.81 -2.40
N ARG A 123 -8.58 -15.16 -2.81
CA ARG A 123 -7.23 -15.53 -2.42
C ARG A 123 -6.86 -14.67 -1.22
N VAL A 124 -6.58 -15.33 -0.10
CA VAL A 124 -6.30 -14.67 1.17
C VAL A 124 -4.90 -15.04 1.61
N ARG A 125 -4.09 -14.01 1.86
CA ARG A 125 -2.79 -14.14 2.52
C ARG A 125 -2.93 -13.60 3.93
N SER A 126 -2.85 -14.51 4.90
CA SER A 126 -3.04 -14.20 6.33
C SER A 126 -2.02 -14.98 7.15
N GLY A 127 -1.12 -14.28 7.84
CA GLY A 127 -0.35 -14.90 8.92
C GLY A 127 0.97 -14.21 9.26
N GLY A 128 1.27 -14.22 10.56
CA GLY A 128 2.58 -13.90 11.12
C GLY A 128 2.65 -12.69 12.07
N GLY A 129 1.53 -12.15 12.57
CA GLY A 129 1.55 -10.96 13.42
C GLY A 129 1.77 -9.67 12.63
N THR A 130 2.87 -8.95 12.88
CA THR A 130 3.19 -7.69 12.16
C THR A 130 3.69 -7.87 10.73
N THR A 131 3.95 -9.11 10.30
CA THR A 131 4.45 -9.46 8.96
C THR A 131 3.47 -10.38 8.22
N ASN A 132 3.32 -10.16 6.92
CA ASN A 132 2.42 -10.88 6.01
C ASN A 132 3.16 -12.05 5.33
N THR A 133 3.63 -13.02 6.14
CA THR A 133 4.61 -14.05 5.69
C THR A 133 3.94 -15.37 5.29
N ALA A 134 2.63 -15.51 5.49
CA ALA A 134 1.92 -16.74 5.14
C ALA A 134 1.81 -16.93 3.62
N LYS A 135 1.62 -18.20 3.23
CA LYS A 135 1.29 -18.55 1.85
C LYS A 135 -0.13 -18.05 1.54
N ALA A 136 -0.33 -17.54 0.33
CA ALA A 136 -1.66 -17.17 -0.13
C ALA A 136 -2.45 -18.44 -0.45
N GLU A 137 -3.64 -18.57 0.13
CA GLU A 137 -4.54 -19.72 -0.08
C GLU A 137 -5.85 -19.24 -0.70
N ILE A 138 -6.45 -20.09 -1.53
CA ILE A 138 -7.71 -19.78 -2.20
C ILE A 138 -8.84 -20.40 -1.36
N PHE A 139 -9.77 -19.56 -0.95
CA PHE A 139 -10.96 -19.94 -0.21
C PHE A 139 -12.20 -19.64 -1.05
N GLU A 140 -13.19 -20.51 -0.94
CA GLU A 140 -14.55 -20.21 -1.39
C GLU A 140 -15.27 -19.40 -0.31
N VAL A 141 -16.29 -18.64 -0.70
CA VAL A 141 -17.02 -17.75 0.21
C VAL A 141 -17.57 -18.46 1.45
N ASP A 142 -17.96 -19.72 1.31
CA ASP A 142 -18.50 -20.55 2.40
C ASP A 142 -17.42 -21.08 3.35
N GLN A 143 -16.15 -21.03 2.94
CA GLN A 143 -14.99 -21.58 3.68
C GLN A 143 -13.96 -20.50 4.02
N LEU A 144 -14.39 -19.24 4.11
CA LEU A 144 -13.50 -18.13 4.44
C LEU A 144 -12.92 -18.26 5.86
N PRO A 145 -11.59 -18.10 6.04
CA PRO A 145 -10.97 -18.14 7.35
C PRO A 145 -11.34 -16.88 8.16
N THR A 146 -11.49 -17.03 9.47
CA THR A 146 -11.71 -15.89 10.36
C THR A 146 -10.41 -15.10 10.51
N LEU A 147 -10.40 -13.85 10.03
CA LEU A 147 -9.22 -12.99 10.07
C LEU A 147 -9.08 -12.29 11.42
N LYS A 148 -7.85 -12.24 11.96
CA LYS A 148 -7.58 -11.55 13.23
C LYS A 148 -7.41 -10.04 13.01
N LYS A 149 -8.13 -9.23 13.78
CA LYS A 149 -8.08 -7.75 13.69
C LYS A 149 -6.68 -7.12 13.76
N ASN A 150 -5.77 -7.70 14.55
CA ASN A 150 -4.45 -7.12 14.82
C ASN A 150 -3.36 -7.50 13.80
N ASP A 151 -3.66 -8.50 12.97
CA ASP A 151 -2.73 -9.03 11.98
C ASP A 151 -2.92 -8.35 10.64
N LYS A 152 -1.86 -8.26 9.84
CA LYS A 152 -1.95 -7.75 8.46
C LYS A 152 -2.45 -8.86 7.54
N HIS A 153 -3.38 -8.50 6.66
CA HIS A 153 -3.95 -9.39 5.66
C HIS A 153 -3.82 -8.79 4.26
N SER A 154 -3.72 -9.65 3.25
CA SER A 154 -3.97 -9.29 1.85
C SER A 154 -5.08 -10.17 1.30
N ILE A 155 -6.03 -9.54 0.63
CA ILE A 155 -7.24 -10.17 0.11
C ILE A 155 -7.32 -9.79 -1.36
N GLU A 156 -7.28 -10.80 -2.21
CA GLU A 156 -7.47 -10.67 -3.65
C GLU A 156 -8.70 -11.43 -4.09
N VAL A 157 -9.55 -10.80 -4.89
CA VAL A 157 -10.76 -11.43 -5.44
C VAL A 157 -10.38 -12.16 -6.73
N VAL A 158 -10.82 -13.41 -6.87
CA VAL A 158 -10.63 -14.16 -8.10
C VAL A 158 -11.71 -13.73 -9.10
N VAL A 159 -11.33 -12.93 -10.09
CA VAL A 159 -12.25 -12.40 -11.11
C VAL A 159 -12.48 -13.43 -12.21
N ASP A 160 -11.41 -13.99 -12.77
CA ASP A 160 -11.54 -14.99 -13.82
C ASP A 160 -10.39 -16.02 -13.79
N ARG A 161 -10.64 -17.18 -14.38
CA ARG A 161 -9.69 -18.25 -14.64
C ARG A 161 -9.75 -18.62 -16.11
N ILE A 162 -8.63 -18.47 -16.79
CA ILE A 162 -8.54 -18.58 -18.24
C ILE A 162 -7.33 -19.43 -18.63
N LYS A 163 -7.39 -19.93 -19.86
CA LYS A 163 -6.24 -20.51 -20.56
C LYS A 163 -5.88 -19.58 -21.70
N VAL A 164 -4.60 -19.24 -21.85
CA VAL A 164 -4.13 -18.37 -22.92
C VAL A 164 -4.46 -19.00 -24.27
N ARG A 165 -5.29 -18.30 -25.05
CA ARG A 165 -5.67 -18.62 -26.42
C ARG A 165 -5.93 -17.33 -27.20
N PRO A 166 -5.80 -17.33 -28.54
CA PRO A 166 -6.01 -16.12 -29.33
C PRO A 166 -7.48 -15.64 -29.39
N ASP A 167 -8.44 -16.50 -29.05
CA ASP A 167 -9.88 -16.22 -29.11
C ASP A 167 -10.44 -15.51 -27.87
N ILE A 168 -9.66 -15.42 -26.78
CA ILE A 168 -10.15 -14.92 -25.48
C ILE A 168 -9.93 -13.41 -25.25
N THR A 169 -9.53 -12.67 -26.28
CA THR A 169 -9.18 -11.23 -26.20
C THR A 169 -10.28 -10.36 -25.57
N GLN A 170 -11.54 -10.52 -26.00
CA GLN A 170 -12.65 -9.73 -25.46
C GLN A 170 -12.93 -10.07 -23.99
N ARG A 171 -12.95 -11.37 -23.65
CA ARG A 171 -13.16 -11.85 -22.28
C ARG A 171 -12.04 -11.38 -21.33
N LEU A 172 -10.80 -11.38 -21.82
CA LEU A 172 -9.64 -10.85 -21.11
C LEU A 172 -9.82 -9.37 -20.78
N ALA A 173 -10.21 -8.56 -21.75
CA ALA A 173 -10.44 -7.13 -21.55
C ALA A 173 -11.53 -6.87 -20.49
N GLU A 174 -12.68 -7.55 -20.60
CA GLU A 174 -13.78 -7.44 -19.63
C GLU A 174 -13.35 -7.86 -18.21
N SER A 175 -12.53 -8.90 -18.11
CA SER A 175 -11.99 -9.38 -16.83
C SER A 175 -11.00 -8.39 -16.21
N PHE A 176 -10.11 -7.80 -17.01
CA PHE A 176 -9.20 -6.75 -16.54
C PHE A 176 -9.96 -5.49 -16.10
N GLU A 177 -10.94 -5.04 -16.88
CA GLU A 177 -11.77 -3.90 -16.48
C GLU A 177 -12.49 -4.14 -15.15
N THR A 178 -13.02 -5.35 -14.96
CA THR A 178 -13.67 -5.75 -13.71
C THR A 178 -12.67 -5.75 -12.55
N ALA A 179 -11.48 -6.32 -12.75
CA ALA A 179 -10.43 -6.36 -11.72
C ALA A 179 -9.93 -4.96 -11.34
N LEU A 180 -9.64 -4.12 -12.32
CA LEU A 180 -9.18 -2.74 -12.14
C LEU A 180 -10.24 -1.90 -11.42
N ARG A 181 -11.53 -2.08 -11.74
CA ARG A 181 -12.62 -1.36 -11.06
C ARG A 181 -12.74 -1.76 -9.59
N LEU A 182 -12.51 -3.04 -9.28
CA LEU A 182 -12.65 -3.57 -7.92
C LEU A 182 -11.48 -3.20 -7.00
N ALA A 183 -10.27 -3.05 -7.56
CA ALA A 183 -9.04 -2.83 -6.80
C ALA A 183 -8.36 -1.49 -7.12
N ASP A 184 -9.14 -0.46 -7.45
CA ASP A 184 -8.69 0.92 -7.63
C ASP A 184 -7.51 1.06 -8.61
N GLY A 185 -7.67 0.49 -9.80
CA GLY A 185 -6.69 0.54 -10.89
C GLY A 185 -5.58 -0.50 -10.80
N LYS A 186 -5.72 -1.53 -9.96
CA LYS A 186 -4.75 -2.63 -9.84
C LYS A 186 -5.34 -3.95 -10.28
N ALA A 187 -4.55 -4.74 -10.98
CA ALA A 187 -4.85 -6.13 -11.32
C ALA A 187 -3.58 -6.95 -11.11
N MET A 188 -3.74 -8.23 -10.80
CA MET A 188 -2.63 -9.16 -10.63
C MET A 188 -2.94 -10.43 -11.40
N ILE A 189 -1.91 -11.03 -12.01
CA ILE A 189 -2.04 -12.28 -12.74
C ILE A 189 -1.24 -13.33 -12.00
N VAL A 190 -1.82 -14.52 -11.85
CA VAL A 190 -1.15 -15.64 -11.21
C VAL A 190 -1.23 -16.84 -12.12
N ASN A 191 -0.07 -17.40 -12.44
CA ASN A 191 0.00 -18.66 -13.16
C ASN A 191 -0.45 -19.78 -12.22
N MET A 192 -1.50 -20.52 -12.60
CA MET A 192 -2.11 -21.53 -11.74
C MET A 192 -1.24 -22.78 -11.55
N ASP A 193 -0.35 -23.08 -12.49
CA ASP A 193 0.48 -24.29 -12.45
C ASP A 193 1.78 -24.03 -11.66
N THR A 194 2.36 -22.83 -11.75
CA THR A 194 3.61 -22.47 -11.05
C THR A 194 3.41 -21.68 -9.76
N GLY A 195 2.23 -21.08 -9.57
CA GLY A 195 1.94 -20.16 -8.47
C GLY A 195 2.73 -18.84 -8.54
N LYS A 196 3.41 -18.57 -9.65
CA LYS A 196 4.18 -17.34 -9.86
C LYS A 196 3.24 -16.17 -10.11
N GLU A 197 3.43 -15.10 -9.34
CA GLU A 197 2.73 -13.83 -9.48
C GLU A 197 3.41 -12.99 -10.58
N MET A 198 2.60 -12.33 -11.42
CA MET A 198 3.02 -11.51 -12.55
C MET A 198 2.22 -10.20 -12.57
#